data_AF-A0A6B3GJE6-F1
#
_entry.id   AF-A0A6B3GJE6-F1
#
_cell.length_a   1.000
_cell.length_b   1.000
_cell.length_c   1.000
_cell.angle_alpha   90.00
_cell.angle_beta   90.00
_cell.angle_gamma   90.00
#
_symmetry.space_group_name_H-M   'P 1'
#
loop_
_entity.id
_entity.type
_entity.pdbx_description
1 polymer ?
#
loop_
_entity_poly.entity_id
_entity_poly.type
_entity_poly.pdbx_seq_one_letter_code
_entity_poly.pdbx_strand_id
1 'polypeptide(L)'
;VWTSCAPDFGARSVLDRFQQIEPVVLFTVDGYRYGGKEHDRTETVAELRRELPTLRAVVHIPLLGTDAPEGALAWAALTSADTEPVFEQVPFDHPLWVLYSSGTTGLPKAIVQSQGGILLEHFKQLGLHCDLGPEDRFFWYTST
;
A
#
# COMPACT_ATOMS: atom_id res chain seq x y z
N VAL A 1 10.14 3.24 1.66
CA VAL A 1 9.82 2.42 0.47
C VAL A 1 8.42 1.85 0.65
N TRP A 2 7.52 2.11 -0.28
CA TRP A 2 6.13 1.64 -0.24
C TRP A 2 5.95 0.32 -0.99
N THR A 3 5.00 -0.51 -0.55
CA THR A 3 4.49 -1.64 -1.32
C THR A 3 3.03 -1.85 -0.92
N SER A 4 2.19 -2.39 -1.80
CA SER A 4 0.78 -2.63 -1.49
C SER A 4 0.17 -3.76 -2.31
N CYS A 5 -0.92 -4.32 -1.78
CA CYS A 5 -1.86 -5.19 -2.47
C CYS A 5 -3.27 -4.77 -2.07
N ALA A 6 -4.25 -4.89 -2.95
CA ALA A 6 -5.63 -4.64 -2.56
C ALA A 6 -6.19 -5.74 -1.65
N PRO A 7 -7.24 -5.40 -0.89
CA PRO A 7 -7.85 -6.34 0.06
C PRO A 7 -8.65 -7.46 -0.63
N ASP A 8 -8.88 -7.42 -1.93
CA ASP A 8 -9.46 -8.54 -2.68
C ASP A 8 -8.46 -9.68 -2.95
N PHE A 9 -7.16 -9.45 -2.77
CA PHE A 9 -6.15 -10.49 -2.79
C PHE A 9 -6.28 -11.44 -1.59
N GLY A 10 -6.11 -12.74 -1.83
CA GLY A 10 -6.00 -13.74 -0.76
C GLY A 10 -4.66 -13.67 -0.03
N ALA A 11 -4.62 -14.13 1.23
CA ALA A 11 -3.44 -14.06 2.11
C ALA A 11 -2.16 -14.56 1.42
N ARG A 12 -2.20 -15.77 0.84
CA ARG A 12 -1.05 -16.36 0.13
C ARG A 12 -0.48 -15.47 -0.97
N SER A 13 -1.33 -14.83 -1.78
CA SER A 13 -0.88 -13.94 -2.85
C SER A 13 -0.18 -12.69 -2.33
N VAL A 14 -0.60 -12.19 -1.17
CA VAL A 14 0.06 -11.09 -0.47
C VAL A 14 1.38 -11.55 0.16
N LEU A 15 1.40 -12.73 0.80
CA LEU A 15 2.60 -13.30 1.42
C LEU A 15 3.71 -13.57 0.40
N ASP A 16 3.37 -14.18 -0.73
CA ASP A 16 4.29 -14.43 -1.86
C ASP A 16 5.00 -13.15 -2.33
N ARG A 17 4.42 -11.97 -2.09
CA ARG A 17 4.94 -10.65 -2.46
C ARG A 17 5.70 -9.98 -1.31
N PHE A 18 5.10 -9.93 -0.13
CA PHE A 18 5.63 -9.18 1.00
C PHE A 18 6.79 -9.89 1.70
N GLN A 19 6.79 -11.22 1.76
CA GLN A 19 7.91 -11.97 2.35
C GLN A 19 9.23 -11.76 1.59
N GLN A 20 9.18 -11.40 0.31
CA GLN A 20 10.39 -11.10 -0.48
C GLN A 20 11.11 -9.81 -0.03
N ILE A 21 10.42 -8.91 0.66
CA ILE A 21 10.95 -7.59 1.02
C ILE A 21 10.89 -7.27 2.52
N GLU A 22 10.45 -8.24 3.34
CA GLU A 22 10.52 -8.19 4.80
C GLU A 22 10.01 -6.86 5.41
N PRO A 23 8.73 -6.46 5.19
CA PRO A 23 8.22 -5.20 5.67
C PRO A 23 8.23 -5.13 7.19
N VAL A 24 8.42 -3.92 7.72
CA VAL A 24 8.42 -3.64 9.16
C VAL A 24 7.13 -2.99 9.66
N VAL A 25 6.28 -2.48 8.77
CA VAL A 25 4.97 -1.90 9.07
C VAL A 25 3.95 -2.40 8.06
N LEU A 26 2.75 -2.73 8.53
CA LEU A 26 1.60 -3.10 7.70
C LEU A 26 0.44 -2.14 7.96
N PHE A 27 -0.01 -1.42 6.94
CA PHE A 27 -1.31 -0.74 6.96
C PHE A 27 -2.36 -1.68 6.38
N THR A 28 -3.51 -1.83 7.03
CA THR A 28 -4.53 -2.78 6.59
C THR A 28 -5.93 -2.37 7.02
N VAL A 29 -6.92 -2.78 6.23
CA VAL A 29 -8.34 -2.58 6.50
C VAL A 29 -8.95 -3.86 7.09
N ASP A 30 -10.04 -3.72 7.84
CA ASP A 30 -10.88 -4.82 8.33
C ASP A 30 -11.69 -5.53 7.23
N GLY A 31 -11.91 -4.86 6.10
CA GLY A 31 -12.61 -5.39 4.94
C GLY A 31 -12.95 -4.27 3.98
N TYR A 32 -13.85 -4.52 3.04
CA TYR A 32 -14.27 -3.50 2.06
C TYR A 32 -15.69 -3.77 1.52
N ARG A 33 -16.24 -2.78 0.81
CA ARG A 33 -17.56 -2.89 0.15
C ARG A 33 -17.38 -2.86 -1.36
N TYR A 34 -17.90 -3.86 -2.05
CA TYR A 34 -17.87 -3.93 -3.52
C TYR A 34 -19.10 -4.63 -4.06
N GLY A 35 -19.69 -4.07 -5.13
CA GLY A 35 -20.91 -4.62 -5.75
C GLY A 35 -22.10 -4.71 -4.80
N GLY A 36 -22.22 -3.76 -3.86
CA GLY A 36 -23.28 -3.75 -2.84
C GLY A 36 -23.14 -4.81 -1.75
N LYS A 37 -21.98 -5.48 -1.66
CA LYS A 37 -21.70 -6.51 -0.64
C LYS A 37 -20.52 -6.10 0.22
N GLU A 38 -20.57 -6.50 1.49
CA GLU A 38 -19.45 -6.39 2.42
C GLU A 38 -18.55 -7.64 2.29
N HIS A 39 -17.24 -7.41 2.33
CA HIS A 39 -16.21 -8.43 2.22
C HIS A 39 -15.29 -8.29 3.44
N ASP A 40 -15.54 -9.12 4.45
CA ASP A 40 -14.72 -9.20 5.66
C ASP A 40 -13.31 -9.73 5.32
N ARG A 41 -12.26 -9.14 5.90
CA ARG A 41 -10.86 -9.53 5.74
C ARG A 41 -10.12 -9.71 7.06
N THR A 42 -10.82 -9.71 8.19
CA THR A 42 -10.23 -9.89 9.53
C THR A 42 -9.40 -11.17 9.65
N GLU A 43 -9.87 -12.30 9.14
CA GLU A 43 -9.11 -13.57 9.12
C GLU A 43 -7.85 -13.48 8.24
N THR A 44 -7.98 -12.90 7.04
CA THR A 44 -6.84 -12.64 6.15
C THR A 44 -5.80 -11.79 6.86
N VAL A 45 -6.22 -10.71 7.53
CA VAL A 45 -5.32 -9.83 8.28
C VAL A 45 -4.64 -10.57 9.42
N ALA A 46 -5.37 -11.39 10.17
CA ALA A 46 -4.79 -12.21 11.24
C ALA A 46 -3.72 -13.17 10.72
N GLU A 47 -3.95 -13.80 9.56
CA GLU A 47 -2.97 -14.65 8.88
C GLU A 47 -1.72 -13.86 8.46
N LEU A 48 -1.90 -12.71 7.80
CA LEU A 48 -0.78 -11.86 7.37
C LEU A 48 0.10 -11.42 8.53
N ARG A 49 -0.51 -11.03 9.66
CA ARG A 49 0.23 -10.63 10.86
C ARG A 49 1.07 -11.76 11.44
N ARG A 50 0.57 -13.00 11.36
CA ARG A 50 1.26 -14.20 11.86
C ARG A 50 2.40 -14.65 10.94
N GLU A 51 2.22 -14.51 9.62
CA GLU A 51 3.14 -14.99 8.58
C GLU A 51 4.17 -13.93 8.10
N LEU A 52 4.09 -12.71 8.63
CA LEU A 52 5.07 -11.64 8.41
C LEU A 52 5.79 -11.30 9.72
N PRO A 53 6.73 -12.15 10.19
CA PRO A 53 7.39 -12.00 11.50
C PRO A 53 8.29 -10.77 11.59
N THR A 54 8.61 -10.12 10.47
CA THR A 54 9.41 -8.89 10.41
C THR A 54 8.62 -7.64 10.78
N LEU A 55 7.29 -7.73 10.84
CA LEU A 55 6.43 -6.62 11.24
C LEU A 55 6.71 -6.22 12.68
N ARG A 56 6.95 -4.93 12.87
CA ARG A 56 7.09 -4.27 14.17
C ARG A 56 5.87 -3.45 14.56
N ALA A 57 5.04 -3.06 13.58
CA ALA A 57 3.78 -2.39 13.81
C ALA A 57 2.74 -2.77 12.75
N VAL A 58 1.47 -2.77 13.18
CA VAL A 58 0.30 -2.93 12.31
C VAL A 58 -0.61 -1.74 12.57
N VAL A 59 -1.05 -1.08 11.50
CA VAL A 59 -1.98 0.05 11.56
C VAL A 59 -3.33 -0.39 10.99
N HIS A 60 -4.35 -0.34 11.85
CA HIS A 60 -5.71 -0.74 11.55
C HIS A 60 -6.54 0.45 11.05
N ILE A 61 -7.17 0.28 9.88
CA ILE A 61 -8.08 1.23 9.27
C ILE A 61 -9.49 0.59 9.26
N PRO A 62 -10.43 1.06 10.11
CA PRO A 62 -11.74 0.43 10.28
C PRO A 62 -12.72 0.84 9.16
N LEU A 63 -12.56 0.28 7.96
CA LEU A 63 -13.41 0.59 6.79
C LEU A 63 -14.82 -0.02 6.91
N LEU A 64 -14.93 -1.18 7.55
CA LEU A 64 -16.20 -1.81 7.93
C LEU A 64 -16.64 -1.45 9.35
N GLY A 65 -15.73 -0.91 10.17
CA GLY A 65 -16.02 -0.36 11.48
C GLY A 65 -15.68 -1.30 12.64
N THR A 66 -14.84 -2.31 12.42
CA THR A 66 -14.42 -3.20 13.51
C THR A 66 -13.37 -2.53 14.40
N ASP A 67 -13.29 -2.97 15.66
CA ASP A 67 -12.22 -2.55 16.56
C ASP A 67 -10.84 -2.98 16.03
N ALA A 68 -9.81 -2.24 16.43
CA ALA A 68 -8.44 -2.59 16.13
C ALA A 68 -8.06 -3.92 16.81
N PRO A 69 -7.46 -4.89 16.08
CA PRO A 69 -6.96 -6.10 16.69
C PRO A 69 -5.95 -5.82 17.80
N GLU A 70 -5.84 -6.72 18.78
CA GLU A 70 -4.85 -6.60 19.87
C GLU A 70 -3.43 -6.40 19.30
N GLY A 71 -2.73 -5.39 19.81
CA GLY A 71 -1.38 -5.02 19.36
C GLY A 71 -1.32 -4.19 18.07
N ALA A 72 -2.45 -3.88 17.43
CA ALA A 72 -2.50 -2.95 16.31
C ALA A 72 -2.76 -1.51 16.78
N LEU A 73 -2.24 -0.54 16.02
CA LEU A 73 -2.46 0.90 16.22
C LEU A 73 -3.70 1.33 15.44
N ALA A 74 -4.59 2.11 16.06
CA ALA A 74 -5.72 2.71 15.36
C ALA A 74 -5.26 3.87 14.45
N TRP A 75 -5.68 3.86 13.18
CA TRP A 75 -5.35 4.91 12.21
C TRP A 75 -5.61 6.33 12.74
N ALA A 76 -6.79 6.56 13.33
CA ALA A 76 -7.18 7.87 13.84
C ALA A 76 -6.24 8.41 14.94
N ALA A 77 -5.62 7.53 15.72
CA ALA A 77 -4.65 7.95 16.74
C ALA A 77 -3.36 8.49 16.11
N LEU A 78 -2.98 8.01 14.92
CA LEU A 78 -1.76 8.41 14.22
C LEU A 78 -1.93 9.70 13.39
N THR A 79 -3.16 10.04 13.03
CA THR A 79 -3.45 11.16 12.12
C THR A 79 -4.15 12.34 12.79
N SER A 80 -4.21 12.36 14.13
CA SER A 80 -4.90 13.40 14.89
C SER A 80 -4.00 14.56 15.34
N ALA A 81 -2.69 14.42 15.18
CA ALA A 81 -1.72 15.45 15.57
C ALA A 81 -1.68 16.58 14.53
N ASP A 82 -1.66 17.82 15.01
CA ASP A 82 -1.42 19.02 14.21
C ASP A 82 0.08 19.37 14.26
N THR A 83 0.84 18.73 13.37
CA THR A 83 2.30 18.91 13.27
C THR A 83 2.68 19.17 11.82
N GLU A 84 3.67 20.03 11.62
CA GLU A 84 4.23 20.28 10.29
C GLU A 84 4.87 18.99 9.75
N PRO A 85 4.57 18.57 8.50
CA PRO A 85 5.21 17.44 7.88
C PRO A 85 6.72 17.67 7.68
N VAL A 86 7.52 16.65 7.99
CA VAL A 86 8.97 16.65 7.73
C VAL A 86 9.26 15.73 6.54
N PHE A 87 9.98 16.25 5.55
CA PHE A 87 10.35 15.50 4.33
C PHE A 87 11.83 15.15 4.33
N GLU A 88 12.13 13.86 4.47
CA GLU A 88 13.51 13.35 4.38
C GLU A 88 14.09 13.59 2.98
N GLN A 89 15.28 14.21 2.92
CA GLN A 89 15.97 14.46 1.66
C GLN A 89 16.77 13.23 1.26
N VAL A 90 16.40 12.60 0.15
CA VAL A 90 17.02 11.34 -0.30
C VAL A 90 17.68 11.49 -1.67
N PRO A 91 18.68 10.64 -2.00
CA PRO A 91 19.24 10.58 -3.33
C PRO A 91 18.21 10.29 -4.43
N PHE A 92 18.51 10.67 -5.68
CA PHE A 92 17.62 10.47 -6.82
C PHE A 92 17.23 9.00 -7.05
N ASP A 93 18.17 8.09 -6.82
CA ASP A 93 18.03 6.64 -6.96
C ASP A 93 17.45 5.95 -5.71
N HIS A 94 17.14 6.70 -4.65
CA HIS A 94 16.54 6.13 -3.44
C HIS A 94 15.20 5.46 -3.79
N PRO A 95 14.95 4.22 -3.31
CA PRO A 95 13.73 3.50 -3.65
C PRO A 95 12.47 4.21 -3.15
N LEU A 96 11.51 4.42 -4.06
CA LEU A 96 10.18 4.94 -3.73
C LEU A 96 9.27 3.81 -3.30
N TRP A 97 9.13 2.79 -4.17
CA TRP A 97 8.25 1.65 -3.97
C TRP A 97 8.78 0.37 -4.58
N VAL A 98 8.13 -0.74 -4.21
CA VAL A 98 8.23 -2.05 -4.84
C VAL A 98 6.87 -2.41 -5.43
N LEU A 99 6.83 -2.66 -6.73
CA LEU A 99 5.64 -3.15 -7.45
C LEU A 99 5.86 -4.61 -7.88
N TYR A 100 4.79 -5.35 -8.16
CA TYR A 100 4.90 -6.77 -8.51
C TYR A 100 4.37 -7.04 -9.91
N SER A 101 5.11 -7.81 -10.70
CA SER A 101 4.61 -8.38 -11.94
C SER A 101 4.38 -9.88 -11.82
N SER A 102 3.38 -10.40 -12.54
CA SER A 102 3.22 -11.84 -12.73
C SER A 102 4.41 -12.35 -13.56
N GLY A 103 5.30 -13.11 -12.92
CA GLY A 103 6.35 -13.83 -13.62
C GLY A 103 5.76 -14.92 -14.51
N THR A 104 6.44 -15.26 -15.61
CA THR A 104 6.10 -16.45 -16.42
C THR A 104 6.44 -17.76 -15.71
N THR A 105 7.26 -17.70 -14.65
CA THR A 105 7.62 -18.81 -13.76
C THR A 105 7.88 -18.28 -12.34
N GLY A 106 7.43 -19.02 -11.31
CA GLY A 106 7.77 -18.76 -9.91
C GLY A 106 6.98 -17.63 -9.23
N LEU A 107 7.56 -17.10 -8.13
CA LEU A 107 6.98 -16.01 -7.34
C LEU A 107 6.87 -14.70 -8.16
N PRO A 108 5.93 -13.80 -7.81
CA PRO A 108 5.84 -12.48 -8.43
C PRO A 108 7.17 -11.72 -8.34
N LYS A 109 7.60 -11.05 -9.41
CA LYS A 109 8.87 -10.31 -9.40
C LYS A 109 8.71 -8.98 -8.69
N ALA A 110 9.50 -8.74 -7.63
CA ALA A 110 9.60 -7.46 -6.95
C ALA A 110 10.40 -6.44 -7.79
N ILE A 111 9.71 -5.45 -8.34
CA ILE A 111 10.26 -4.39 -9.20
C ILE A 111 10.44 -3.13 -8.37
N VAL A 112 11.69 -2.68 -8.22
CA VAL A 112 12.03 -1.46 -7.47
C VAL A 112 12.10 -0.27 -8.43
N GLN A 113 11.47 0.85 -8.06
CA GLN A 113 11.57 2.11 -8.79
C GLN A 113 11.94 3.26 -7.83
N SER A 114 12.74 4.21 -8.30
CA SER A 114 13.31 5.28 -7.47
C SER A 114 12.39 6.50 -7.33
N GLN A 115 12.62 7.29 -6.27
CA GLN A 115 11.96 8.56 -5.99
C GLN A 115 12.08 9.52 -7.18
N GLY A 116 13.31 9.83 -7.60
CA GLY A 116 13.55 10.78 -8.67
C GLY A 116 13.07 10.29 -10.03
N GLY A 117 13.22 8.99 -10.31
CA GLY A 117 12.80 8.39 -11.57
C GLY A 117 11.29 8.45 -11.77
N ILE A 118 10.52 8.03 -10.77
CA ILE A 118 9.05 8.09 -10.82
C ILE A 118 8.55 9.52 -10.84
N LEU A 119 9.15 10.42 -10.04
CA LEU A 119 8.76 11.82 -10.01
C LEU A 119 8.81 12.44 -11.42
N LEU A 120 9.96 12.35 -12.09
CA LEU A 120 10.12 12.93 -13.42
C LEU A 120 9.26 12.23 -14.47
N GLU A 121 9.17 10.89 -14.43
CA GLU A 121 8.36 10.15 -15.38
C GLU A 121 6.87 10.52 -15.25
N HIS A 122 6.35 10.61 -14.03
CA HIS A 122 4.96 10.98 -13.80
C HIS A 122 4.68 12.45 -14.15
N PHE A 123 5.58 13.39 -13.85
CA PHE A 123 5.42 14.78 -14.31
C PHE A 123 5.37 14.88 -15.84
N LYS A 124 6.26 14.17 -16.53
CA LYS A 124 6.27 14.12 -17.99
C LYS A 124 4.97 13.50 -18.52
N GLN A 125 4.56 12.33 -18.02
CA GLN A 125 3.35 11.63 -18.47
C GLN A 125 2.09 12.46 -18.20
N LEU A 126 1.87 12.88 -16.97
CA LEU A 126 0.64 13.56 -16.57
C LEU A 126 0.58 14.98 -17.16
N GLY A 127 1.66 15.75 -17.05
CA GLY A 127 1.67 17.16 -17.47
C GLY A 127 1.82 17.37 -18.97
N LEU A 128 2.52 16.49 -19.70
CA LEU A 128 2.75 16.66 -21.15
C LEU A 128 1.92 15.71 -22.00
N HIS A 129 1.78 14.44 -21.59
CA HIS A 129 1.09 13.44 -22.41
C HIS A 129 -0.41 13.36 -22.09
N CYS A 130 -0.82 13.66 -20.86
CA CYS A 130 -2.23 13.70 -20.45
C CYS A 130 -2.79 15.12 -20.36
N ASP A 131 -1.96 16.15 -20.54
CA ASP A 131 -2.34 17.57 -20.48
C ASP A 131 -3.03 17.95 -19.15
N LEU A 132 -2.62 17.33 -18.03
CA LEU A 132 -3.17 17.62 -16.71
C LEU A 132 -2.55 18.89 -16.12
N GLY A 133 -3.42 19.81 -15.70
CA GLY A 133 -3.08 21.05 -15.01
C GLY A 133 -3.73 21.20 -13.62
N PRO A 134 -3.48 22.34 -12.94
CA PRO A 134 -3.93 22.57 -11.55
C PRO A 134 -5.45 22.57 -11.33
N GLU A 135 -6.23 22.89 -12.36
CA GLU A 135 -7.69 22.97 -12.29
C GLU A 135 -8.39 21.66 -12.70
N ASP A 136 -7.64 20.69 -13.21
CA ASP A 136 -8.19 19.44 -13.70
C ASP A 136 -8.55 18.47 -12.59
N ARG A 137 -9.50 17.59 -12.88
CA ARG A 137 -9.88 16.48 -12.00
C ARG A 137 -9.52 15.17 -12.64
N PHE A 138 -8.46 14.53 -12.13
CA PHE A 138 -8.03 13.23 -12.62
C PHE A 138 -8.81 12.10 -11.95
N PHE A 139 -9.59 11.35 -12.73
CA PHE A 139 -10.27 10.13 -12.29
C PHE A 139 -9.88 8.96 -13.19
N TRP A 140 -9.29 7.93 -12.60
CA TRP A 140 -8.97 6.68 -13.27
C TRP A 140 -9.60 5.52 -12.49
N TYR A 141 -10.63 4.90 -13.06
CA TYR A 141 -11.14 3.64 -12.50
C TYR A 141 -10.08 2.56 -12.65
N THR A 142 -9.58 2.05 -11.52
CA THR A 142 -8.54 1.04 -11.50
C THR A 142 -8.92 -0.09 -10.54
N SER A 143 -8.71 -1.33 -10.98
CA SER A 143 -8.56 -2.49 -10.10
C SER A 143 -7.06 -2.69 -9.93
N THR A 144 -6.58 -2.61 -8.71
CA THR A 144 -5.16 -2.86 -8.34
C THR A 144 -4.68 -4.25 -8.70
#